data_AF-A0A8D4VMJ4-F1
#
_entry.id   AF-A0A8D4VMJ4-F1
#
_cell.length_a   1.000
_cell.length_b   1.000
_cell.length_c   1.000
_cell.angle_alpha   90.00
_cell.angle_beta   90.00
_cell.angle_gamma   90.00
#
_symmetry.space_group_name_H-M   'P 1'
#
loop_
_entity.id
_entity.type
_entity.pdbx_description
1 polymer ?
#
loop_
_entity_poly.entity_id
_entity_poly.type
_entity_poly.pdbx_seq_one_letter_code
_entity_poly.pdbx_strand_id
1 'polypeptide(L)'
;MKFAQCLKGVILASGVMFAGAAMAEGDAAIGEKIYQRALGSGCGKCHDSASNPNLFESVKKLSRDEFKTVMEKGRAGMPPILAAGVMNLPFVKSANLTEDQAVDALIAYLKKGK
;
A
#
# COMPACT_ATOMS: atom_id res chain seq x y z
N MET A 1 12.60 -66.92 0.92
CA MET A 1 12.36 -65.71 1.74
C MET A 1 11.95 -64.58 0.80
N LYS A 2 10.88 -63.84 1.14
CA LYS A 2 10.16 -62.89 0.28
C LYS A 2 10.90 -61.55 0.13
N PHE A 3 10.93 -61.05 -1.10
CA PHE A 3 11.33 -59.67 -1.44
C PHE A 3 10.23 -58.69 -1.01
N ALA A 4 10.60 -57.63 -0.30
CA ALA A 4 9.71 -56.53 0.06
C ALA A 4 10.23 -55.21 -0.53
N GLN A 5 9.43 -54.70 -1.45
CA GLN A 5 9.42 -53.38 -2.06
C GLN A 5 8.93 -52.34 -1.05
N CYS A 6 9.56 -51.16 -0.95
CA CYS A 6 8.85 -49.88 -0.77
C CYS A 6 9.78 -48.65 -0.80
N LEU A 7 9.41 -47.72 -1.68
CA LEU A 7 9.28 -46.28 -1.45
C LEU A 7 10.52 -45.48 -0.99
N LYS A 8 10.99 -44.60 -1.87
CA LYS A 8 11.23 -43.16 -1.61
C LYS A 8 11.63 -42.45 -2.90
N GLY A 9 10.63 -42.20 -3.75
CA GLY A 9 10.71 -41.14 -4.75
C GLY A 9 10.47 -39.80 -4.03
N VAL A 10 11.51 -38.98 -3.93
CA VAL A 10 11.39 -37.59 -3.48
C VAL A 10 11.17 -36.74 -4.72
N ILE A 11 9.90 -36.46 -5.01
CA ILE A 11 9.49 -35.30 -5.82
C ILE A 11 9.15 -34.22 -4.79
N LEU A 12 10.05 -33.26 -4.58
CA LEU A 12 9.72 -32.02 -3.88
C LEU A 12 9.45 -30.97 -4.96
N ALA A 13 8.17 -30.95 -5.33
CA ALA A 13 7.57 -29.97 -6.21
C ALA A 13 7.69 -28.56 -5.62
N SER A 14 7.97 -27.62 -6.51
CA SER A 14 7.81 -26.19 -6.37
C SER A 14 6.55 -25.82 -5.59
N GLY A 15 6.73 -25.15 -4.46
CA GLY A 15 5.66 -24.68 -3.61
C GLY A 15 6.01 -23.34 -2.99
N VAL A 16 6.16 -22.30 -3.83
CA VAL A 16 6.07 -20.91 -3.33
C VAL A 16 4.59 -20.69 -3.00
N MET A 17 4.27 -20.97 -1.74
CA MET A 17 2.97 -20.75 -1.16
C MET A 17 2.64 -19.26 -1.17
N PHE A 18 1.45 -18.99 -1.67
CA PHE A 18 0.79 -17.71 -1.83
C PHE A 18 0.66 -16.96 -0.49
N ALA A 19 1.53 -15.99 -0.21
CA ALA A 19 1.45 -15.11 0.96
C ALA A 19 0.58 -13.85 0.73
N GLY A 20 -0.35 -13.88 -0.23
CA GLY A 20 -1.08 -12.70 -0.69
C GLY A 20 -2.14 -12.15 0.29
N ALA A 21 -2.73 -12.99 1.13
CA ALA A 21 -3.86 -12.56 1.98
C ALA A 21 -3.42 -11.79 3.24
N ALA A 22 -2.33 -12.23 3.89
CA ALA A 22 -1.85 -11.59 5.12
C ALA A 22 -1.14 -10.24 4.87
N MET A 23 -0.55 -10.06 3.68
CA MET A 23 0.05 -8.79 3.27
C MET A 23 -1.01 -7.72 3.01
N ALA A 24 -2.14 -8.07 2.37
CA ALA A 24 -3.19 -7.13 2.00
C ALA A 24 -3.88 -6.43 3.21
N GLU A 25 -4.06 -7.15 4.33
CA GLU A 25 -4.58 -6.53 5.56
C GLU A 25 -3.54 -5.64 6.26
N GLY A 26 -2.27 -6.03 6.23
CA GLY A 26 -1.16 -5.20 6.71
C GLY A 26 -1.00 -3.90 5.91
N ASP A 27 -1.12 -4.00 4.59
CA ASP A 27 -0.98 -2.87 3.67
C ASP A 27 -2.10 -1.85 3.86
N ALA A 28 -3.35 -2.29 4.03
CA ALA A 28 -4.46 -1.38 4.31
C ALA A 28 -4.30 -0.66 5.66
N ALA A 29 -3.78 -1.33 6.69
CA ALA A 29 -3.54 -0.72 8.00
C ALA A 29 -2.39 0.31 7.96
N ILE A 30 -1.36 0.07 7.15
CA ILE A 30 -0.30 1.07 6.90
C ILE A 30 -0.86 2.24 6.11
N GLY A 31 -1.68 1.98 5.08
CA GLY A 31 -2.36 3.00 4.29
C GLY A 31 -3.22 3.94 5.12
N GLU A 32 -3.98 3.40 6.08
CA GLU A 32 -4.73 4.21 7.04
C GLU A 32 -3.81 5.13 7.85
N LYS A 33 -2.70 4.59 8.38
CA LYS A 33 -1.73 5.39 9.13
C LYS A 33 -1.11 6.50 8.28
N ILE A 34 -0.79 6.22 7.01
CA ILE A 34 -0.32 7.23 6.06
C ILE A 34 -1.38 8.32 5.91
N TYR A 35 -2.63 7.94 5.63
CA TYR A 35 -3.74 8.87 5.48
C TYR A 35 -3.94 9.75 6.73
N GLN A 36 -3.78 9.20 7.94
CA GLN A 36 -3.96 9.94 9.19
C GLN A 36 -2.74 10.79 9.60
N ARG A 37 -1.54 10.51 9.10
CA ARG A 37 -0.29 11.10 9.63
C ARG A 37 0.57 11.86 8.62
N ALA A 38 0.31 11.74 7.32
CA ALA A 38 1.06 12.46 6.31
C ALA A 38 1.08 13.97 6.59
N LEU A 39 2.26 14.60 6.46
CA LEU A 39 2.50 16.01 6.82
C LEU A 39 2.10 16.40 8.27
N GLY A 40 2.07 15.44 9.19
CA GLY A 40 1.76 15.66 10.61
C GLY A 40 0.27 15.87 10.93
N SER A 41 -0.58 16.17 9.95
CA SER A 41 -2.03 16.37 10.13
C SER A 41 -2.91 15.37 9.35
N GLY A 42 -2.31 14.55 8.49
CA GLY A 42 -3.03 13.61 7.63
C GLY A 42 -3.59 14.23 6.36
N CYS A 43 -3.86 13.37 5.39
CA CYS A 43 -4.49 13.69 4.11
C CYS A 43 -5.92 14.24 4.31
N GLY A 44 -6.65 13.73 5.31
CA GLY A 44 -8.03 14.12 5.60
C GLY A 44 -8.20 15.61 5.90
N LYS A 45 -7.19 16.25 6.50
CA LYS A 45 -7.25 17.69 6.81
C LYS A 45 -7.50 18.56 5.59
N CYS A 46 -6.98 18.18 4.43
CA CYS A 46 -7.28 18.86 3.17
C CYS A 46 -8.45 18.19 2.46
N HIS A 47 -8.49 16.86 2.40
CA HIS A 47 -9.33 16.10 1.47
C HIS A 47 -10.72 15.68 1.99
N ASP A 48 -10.98 15.87 3.28
CA ASP A 48 -12.31 15.62 3.88
C ASP A 48 -13.18 16.89 3.88
N SER A 49 -12.61 18.01 3.42
CA SER A 49 -13.32 19.27 3.19
C SER A 49 -13.87 19.36 1.77
N ALA A 50 -15.00 20.07 1.59
CA ALA A 50 -15.70 20.14 0.29
C ALA A 50 -14.92 20.86 -0.83
N SER A 51 -13.88 21.64 -0.48
CA SER A 51 -13.14 22.47 -1.44
C SER A 51 -12.04 21.72 -2.18
N ASN A 52 -11.66 20.52 -1.72
CA ASN A 52 -10.59 19.73 -2.32
C ASN A 52 -11.13 18.39 -2.86
N PRO A 53 -10.43 17.74 -3.81
CA PRO A 53 -10.85 16.46 -4.34
C PRO A 53 -10.99 15.40 -3.24
N ASN A 54 -12.11 14.70 -3.20
CA ASN A 54 -12.29 13.57 -2.29
C ASN A 54 -11.36 12.42 -2.71
N LEU A 55 -10.48 11.95 -1.82
CA LEU A 55 -9.49 10.93 -2.15
C LEU A 55 -10.11 9.55 -2.42
N PHE A 56 -11.16 9.18 -1.67
CA PHE A 56 -11.90 7.91 -1.86
C PHE A 56 -12.57 7.84 -3.25
N GLU A 57 -12.96 8.98 -3.81
CA GLU A 57 -13.46 9.05 -5.19
C GLU A 57 -12.35 9.21 -6.22
N SER A 58 -11.26 9.90 -5.86
CA SER A 58 -10.12 10.10 -6.75
C SER A 58 -9.41 8.79 -7.08
N VAL A 59 -9.24 7.90 -6.09
CA VAL A 59 -8.58 6.59 -6.27
C VAL A 59 -9.37 5.63 -7.18
N LYS A 60 -10.67 5.91 -7.41
CA LYS A 60 -11.52 5.16 -8.35
C LYS A 60 -11.39 5.67 -9.79
N LYS A 61 -10.95 6.93 -9.96
CA LYS A 61 -10.88 7.63 -11.26
C LYS A 61 -9.47 7.70 -11.83
N LEU A 62 -8.46 7.74 -10.96
CA LEU A 62 -7.06 7.80 -11.34
C LEU A 62 -6.47 6.39 -11.42
N SER A 63 -5.58 6.18 -12.38
CA SER A 63 -4.67 5.04 -12.34
C SER A 63 -3.69 5.15 -11.15
N ARG A 64 -3.06 4.03 -10.79
CA ARG A 64 -2.04 3.98 -9.74
C ARG A 64 -0.88 4.94 -10.03
N ASP A 65 -0.42 5.00 -11.28
CA ASP A 65 0.70 5.87 -11.69
C ASP A 65 0.33 7.35 -11.70
N GLU A 66 -0.89 7.69 -12.11
CA GLU A 66 -1.38 9.07 -12.01
C GLU A 66 -1.51 9.51 -10.55
N PHE A 67 -2.00 8.63 -9.68
CA PHE A 67 -2.09 8.91 -8.25
C PHE A 67 -0.71 9.15 -7.65
N LYS A 68 0.26 8.27 -7.93
CA LYS A 68 1.67 8.42 -7.52
C LYS A 68 2.26 9.73 -8.05
N THR A 69 2.08 10.03 -9.33
CA THR A 69 2.59 11.26 -9.96
C THR A 69 2.05 12.51 -9.27
N VAL A 70 0.77 12.51 -8.89
CA VAL A 70 0.16 13.61 -8.13
C VAL A 70 0.79 13.74 -6.75
N MET A 71 1.07 12.63 -6.05
CA MET A 71 1.76 12.66 -4.75
C MET A 71 3.21 13.13 -4.86
N GLU A 72 3.91 12.80 -5.94
CA GLU A 72 5.30 13.21 -6.19
C GLU A 72 5.41 14.68 -6.57
N LYS A 73 4.55 15.14 -7.47
CA LYS A 73 4.67 16.47 -8.08
C LYS A 73 3.79 17.53 -7.42
N GLY A 74 2.79 17.10 -6.66
CA GLY A 74 1.70 17.98 -6.26
C GLY A 74 0.74 18.27 -7.41
N ARG A 75 -0.40 18.90 -7.10
CA ARG A 75 -1.40 19.34 -8.08
C ARG A 75 -2.32 20.39 -7.47
N ALA A 76 -2.62 21.46 -8.22
CA ALA A 76 -3.64 22.46 -7.86
C ALA A 76 -3.54 22.98 -6.41
N GLY A 77 -2.33 23.35 -5.97
CA GLY A 77 -2.07 23.84 -4.61
C GLY A 77 -1.73 22.76 -3.59
N MET A 78 -1.87 21.47 -3.92
CA MET A 78 -1.28 20.38 -3.14
C MET A 78 0.24 20.37 -3.37
N PRO A 79 1.09 20.47 -2.32
CA PRO A 79 2.54 20.34 -2.47
C PRO A 79 2.95 18.90 -2.81
N PRO A 80 4.19 18.66 -3.30
CA PRO A 80 4.82 17.35 -3.28
C PRO A 80 4.79 16.72 -1.90
N ILE A 81 4.23 15.51 -1.76
CA ILE A 81 4.07 14.83 -0.47
C ILE A 81 4.71 13.45 -0.39
N LEU A 82 5.03 12.79 -1.52
CA LEU A 82 5.49 11.40 -1.46
C LEU A 82 6.77 11.28 -0.63
N ALA A 83 7.86 11.93 -1.04
CA ALA A 83 9.11 11.91 -0.28
C ALA A 83 8.99 12.64 1.07
N ALA A 84 8.45 13.87 1.07
CA ALA A 84 8.48 14.75 2.24
C ALA A 84 7.47 14.38 3.34
N GLY A 85 6.30 13.87 2.95
CA GLY A 85 5.16 13.65 3.84
C GLY A 85 4.83 12.18 4.09
N VAL A 86 5.14 11.27 3.17
CA VAL A 86 4.84 9.83 3.30
C VAL A 86 6.09 9.04 3.65
N MET A 87 7.13 9.11 2.84
CA MET A 87 8.37 8.35 3.07
C MET A 87 9.13 8.79 4.33
N ASN A 88 8.88 10.01 4.80
CA ASN A 88 9.47 10.51 6.03
C ASN A 88 8.79 10.00 7.32
N LEU A 89 7.66 9.30 7.22
CA LEU A 89 6.94 8.79 8.37
C LEU A 89 7.74 7.67 9.07
N PRO A 90 7.90 7.70 10.41
CA PRO A 90 8.69 6.70 11.13
C PRO A 90 8.27 5.26 10.83
N PHE A 91 6.97 4.98 10.75
CA PHE A 91 6.48 3.62 10.49
C PHE A 91 6.66 3.17 9.04
N VAL A 92 6.74 4.09 8.07
CA VAL A 92 7.07 3.76 6.68
C VAL A 92 8.56 3.38 6.59
N LYS A 93 9.42 4.16 7.26
CA LYS A 93 10.85 3.85 7.38
C LYS A 93 11.12 2.55 8.14
N SER A 94 10.47 2.34 9.28
CA SER A 94 10.64 1.13 10.09
C SER A 94 10.13 -0.13 9.39
N ALA A 95 9.09 0.00 8.56
CA ALA A 95 8.61 -1.10 7.71
C ALA A 95 9.45 -1.29 6.43
N ASN A 96 10.48 -0.45 6.20
CA ASN A 96 11.35 -0.47 5.03
C ASN A 96 10.58 -0.51 3.69
N LEU A 97 9.51 0.28 3.61
CA LEU A 97 8.69 0.34 2.40
C LEU A 97 9.39 1.16 1.33
N THR A 98 9.20 0.76 0.07
CA THR A 98 9.46 1.62 -1.08
C THR A 98 8.33 2.64 -1.26
N GLU A 99 8.58 3.67 -2.08
CA GLU A 99 7.55 4.62 -2.48
C GLU A 99 6.33 3.92 -3.10
N ASP A 100 6.58 2.92 -3.94
CA ASP A 100 5.53 2.14 -4.59
C ASP A 100 4.67 1.36 -3.60
N GLN A 101 5.30 0.73 -2.60
CA GLN A 101 4.58 0.00 -1.56
C GLN A 101 3.77 0.95 -0.67
N ALA A 102 4.32 2.13 -0.34
CA ALA A 102 3.60 3.13 0.45
C ALA A 102 2.39 3.69 -0.31
N VAL A 103 2.52 3.91 -1.62
CA VAL A 103 1.41 4.32 -2.49
C VAL A 103 0.36 3.21 -2.59
N ASP A 104 0.76 1.96 -2.80
CA ASP A 104 -0.15 0.82 -2.90
C ASP A 104 -0.93 0.60 -1.60
N ALA A 105 -0.26 0.70 -0.46
CA ALA A 105 -0.88 0.65 0.87
C ALA A 105 -1.96 1.74 1.03
N LEU A 106 -1.63 2.99 0.68
CA LEU A 106 -2.58 4.11 0.74
C LEU A 106 -3.77 3.90 -0.22
N ILE A 107 -3.52 3.46 -1.44
CA ILE A 107 -4.56 3.13 -2.42
C ILE A 107 -5.47 2.02 -1.90
N ALA A 108 -4.89 0.97 -1.31
CA ALA A 108 -5.65 -0.15 -0.73
C ALA A 108 -6.59 0.33 0.38
N TYR A 109 -6.11 1.20 1.27
CA TYR A 109 -6.95 1.83 2.29
C TYR A 109 -8.08 2.67 1.69
N LEU A 110 -7.75 3.57 0.74
CA LEU A 110 -8.74 4.47 0.12
C LEU A 110 -9.80 3.71 -0.68
N LYS A 111 -9.46 2.54 -1.25
CA LYS A 111 -10.43 1.67 -1.93
C LYS A 111 -11.30 0.88 -0.94
N LYS A 112 -10.80 0.57 0.25
CA LYS A 112 -11.56 -0.15 1.30
C LYS A 112 -12.49 0.77 2.09
N GLY A 113 -12.13 2.05 2.23
CA GLY A 113 -12.86 3.02 3.06
C GLY A 113 -14.22 3.46 2.53
N LYS A 114 -14.65 3.01 1.33
CA LYS A 114 -15.99 3.20 0.76
C LYS A 114 -16.37 2.11 -0.22
#